data_AF-A0A9D8QS74-F1
#
_entry.id   AF-A0A9D8QS74-F1
#
_cell.length_a   1.000
_cell.length_b   1.000
_cell.length_c   1.000
_cell.angle_alpha   90.00
_cell.angle_beta   90.00
_cell.angle_gamma   90.00
#
_symmetry.space_group_name_H-M   'P 1'
#
loop_
_entity.id
_entity.type
_entity.pdbx_description
1 polymer ?
#
loop_
_entity_poly.entity_id
_entity_poly.type
_entity_poly.pdbx_seq_one_letter_code
_entity_poly.pdbx_strand_id
1 'polypeptide(L)'
;MRTTEQLHCEGASFNIFARARLQVILGMAAALFICLQSDLYSAETPAAAPTKQVEKTNAVQDVKAPAPLKSTEFFSQSEKKKDCLNASIEGAPLKTVLRQLATVTGWKVFMEPGLTRTVSAKFKDLPSHESLPLLFGSLNYALVSDGTHGQRLLVFQKDQKDATEFIRPDLSQPIPNELVVVLKKGSKLTPQEIAQLIGGKVGAVSKDGMAIRFIFEDEEGVARAKEILAKLMESDVDSMQNNYYMVSP
;
A
#
# COMPACT_ATOMS: atom_id res chain seq x y z
N MET A 1 -48.72 33.97 -49.71
CA MET A 1 -48.15 34.36 -51.02
C MET A 1 -46.65 34.04 -50.99
N ARG A 2 -46.21 33.21 -51.94
CA ARG A 2 -44.82 32.88 -52.38
C ARG A 2 -43.90 32.22 -51.34
N THR A 3 -43.52 30.93 -51.38
CA THR A 3 -43.00 30.00 -52.44
C THR A 3 -41.47 29.97 -52.50
N THR A 4 -40.91 28.80 -52.08
CA THR A 4 -39.65 28.09 -52.46
C THR A 4 -38.29 28.80 -52.26
N GLU A 5 -37.18 28.15 -51.89
CA GLU A 5 -36.62 26.88 -52.40
C GLU A 5 -35.89 26.05 -51.33
N GLN A 6 -36.02 24.72 -51.49
CA GLN A 6 -35.09 23.71 -51.02
C GLN A 6 -33.83 23.73 -51.89
N LEU A 7 -32.66 23.40 -51.33
CA LEU A 7 -31.68 22.59 -52.06
C LEU A 7 -31.10 21.52 -51.14
N HIS A 8 -31.35 20.31 -51.60
CA HIS A 8 -31.00 18.99 -51.11
C HIS A 8 -29.60 18.65 -51.65
N CYS A 9 -28.74 18.03 -50.85
CA CYS A 9 -27.70 17.15 -51.38
C CYS A 9 -27.57 15.93 -50.47
N GLU A 10 -27.96 14.82 -51.07
CA GLU A 10 -28.00 13.44 -50.59
C GLU A 10 -26.75 12.71 -51.11
N GLY A 11 -26.35 11.66 -50.39
CA GLY A 11 -25.30 10.71 -50.79
C GLY A 11 -24.89 9.86 -49.59
N ALA A 12 -25.71 8.88 -49.16
CA ALA A 12 -25.67 7.47 -49.60
C ALA A 12 -24.27 6.84 -49.40
N SER A 13 -24.05 6.14 -48.28
CA SER A 13 -24.20 4.68 -48.11
C SER A 13 -23.17 3.86 -48.89
N PHE A 14 -22.33 3.06 -48.21
CA PHE A 14 -22.28 1.61 -48.42
C PHE A 14 -21.40 0.89 -47.38
N ASN A 15 -21.89 -0.26 -46.96
CA ASN A 15 -21.36 -1.24 -46.01
C ASN A 15 -19.93 -1.72 -46.32
N ILE A 16 -19.24 -2.27 -45.32
CA ILE A 16 -18.73 -3.66 -45.36
C ILE A 16 -18.63 -4.21 -43.93
N PHE A 17 -19.44 -5.23 -43.67
CA PHE A 17 -19.24 -6.25 -42.64
C PHE A 17 -17.96 -7.02 -42.94
N ALA A 18 -17.07 -7.20 -41.97
CA ALA A 18 -16.08 -8.28 -41.99
C ALA A 18 -16.05 -8.98 -40.64
N ARG A 19 -16.88 -10.02 -40.53
CA ARG A 19 -16.64 -11.16 -39.64
C ARG A 19 -15.57 -12.03 -40.27
N ALA A 20 -14.54 -12.41 -39.52
CA ALA A 20 -13.79 -13.64 -39.81
C ALA A 20 -13.36 -14.29 -38.50
N ARG A 21 -13.73 -15.57 -38.39
CA ARG A 21 -13.49 -16.50 -37.29
C ARG A 21 -12.19 -17.29 -37.57
N LEU A 22 -11.53 -17.68 -36.47
CA LEU A 22 -10.88 -18.99 -36.24
C LEU A 22 -9.66 -19.38 -37.12
N GLN A 23 -8.50 -19.59 -36.50
CA GLN A 23 -7.93 -20.94 -36.32
C GLN A 23 -6.69 -20.99 -35.41
N VAL A 24 -6.63 -22.12 -34.70
CA VAL A 24 -5.60 -22.69 -33.84
C VAL A 24 -4.44 -23.20 -34.69
N ILE A 25 -3.19 -22.93 -34.33
CA ILE A 25 -2.05 -23.80 -34.67
C ILE A 25 -1.10 -23.99 -33.47
N LEU A 26 -1.13 -25.24 -33.03
CA LEU A 26 -0.16 -26.07 -32.34
C LEU A 26 1.33 -25.73 -32.58
N GLY A 27 2.14 -25.73 -31.52
CA GLY A 27 3.60 -25.63 -31.63
C GLY A 27 4.32 -25.95 -30.32
N MET A 28 4.38 -27.24 -29.98
CA MET A 28 5.34 -27.77 -29.01
C MET A 28 6.77 -27.66 -29.59
N ALA A 29 7.73 -27.26 -28.76
CA ALA A 29 9.10 -27.74 -28.87
C ALA A 29 9.71 -27.84 -27.46
N ALA A 30 9.93 -29.09 -27.06
CA ALA A 30 10.62 -29.49 -25.86
C ALA A 30 12.14 -29.52 -26.09
N ALA A 31 12.90 -29.16 -25.06
CA ALA A 31 14.26 -29.62 -24.81
C ALA A 31 14.34 -29.78 -23.28
N LEU A 32 14.11 -30.97 -22.72
CA LEU A 32 15.01 -32.13 -22.65
C LEU A 32 16.35 -31.79 -22.00
N PHE A 33 16.44 -31.95 -20.68
CA PHE A 33 17.57 -32.62 -20.02
C PHE A 33 17.25 -32.79 -18.53
N ILE A 34 17.19 -34.04 -18.05
CA ILE A 34 18.00 -34.58 -16.94
C ILE A 34 17.32 -35.84 -16.38
N CYS A 35 18.19 -36.83 -16.19
CA CYS A 35 18.00 -38.25 -15.99
C CYS A 35 17.16 -38.68 -14.79
N LEU A 36 16.48 -39.82 -15.03
CA LEU A 36 16.36 -41.01 -14.17
C LEU A 36 16.94 -40.89 -12.75
N GLN A 37 16.10 -41.16 -11.76
CA GLN A 37 16.29 -42.33 -10.90
C GLN A 37 15.02 -42.60 -10.07
N SER A 38 14.39 -43.72 -10.36
CA SER A 38 13.66 -44.50 -9.36
C SER A 38 14.22 -45.90 -9.50
N ASP A 39 14.72 -46.48 -8.41
CA ASP A 39 14.13 -47.71 -7.92
C ASP A 39 14.78 -48.25 -6.63
N LEU A 40 13.86 -48.72 -5.77
CA LEU A 40 13.91 -49.90 -4.90
C LEU A 40 14.63 -49.86 -3.53
N TYR A 41 13.77 -49.82 -2.51
CA TYR A 41 13.51 -50.91 -1.54
C TYR A 41 14.62 -51.40 -0.59
N SER A 42 14.38 -51.11 0.70
CA SER A 42 14.62 -51.78 1.99
C SER A 42 15.67 -52.90 2.17
N ALA A 43 16.46 -52.78 3.26
CA ALA A 43 16.62 -53.81 4.31
C ALA A 43 17.27 -53.25 5.60
N GLU A 44 16.97 -53.92 6.72
CA GLU A 44 17.24 -53.63 8.14
C GLU A 44 18.70 -53.64 8.66
N THR A 45 18.99 -52.75 9.65
CA THR A 45 19.64 -52.87 11.00
C THR A 45 20.75 -53.93 11.29
N PRO A 46 21.68 -53.82 12.29
CA PRO A 46 21.99 -52.76 13.31
C PRO A 46 23.48 -52.34 13.53
N ALA A 47 23.64 -51.32 14.39
CA ALA A 47 24.70 -51.07 15.39
C ALA A 47 26.12 -50.62 14.95
N ALA A 48 26.48 -49.37 15.31
CA ALA A 48 27.61 -49.00 16.18
C ALA A 48 27.86 -47.48 16.14
N ALA A 49 27.93 -46.84 17.31
CA ALA A 49 28.55 -45.51 17.51
C ALA A 49 30.10 -45.66 17.53
N PRO A 50 30.97 -44.62 17.65
CA PRO A 50 30.70 -43.19 17.85
C PRO A 50 31.60 -42.19 17.06
N THR A 51 31.32 -40.89 17.21
CA THR A 51 32.23 -39.72 17.13
C THR A 51 32.99 -39.41 15.83
N LYS A 52 32.67 -38.25 15.21
CA LYS A 52 33.68 -37.20 14.89
C LYS A 52 33.04 -35.88 14.45
N GLN A 53 33.76 -34.83 14.85
CA GLN A 53 33.74 -33.42 14.51
C GLN A 53 33.11 -33.01 13.17
N VAL A 54 32.40 -31.88 13.17
CA VAL A 54 32.17 -31.07 11.98
C VAL A 54 32.49 -29.61 12.29
N GLU A 55 33.71 -29.24 11.94
CA GLU A 55 34.08 -27.90 11.48
C GLU A 55 33.41 -27.68 10.12
N LYS A 56 32.54 -26.67 9.99
CA LYS A 56 32.11 -26.13 8.70
C LYS A 56 32.01 -24.61 8.77
N THR A 57 33.08 -24.01 8.26
CA THR A 57 33.17 -22.76 7.51
C THR A 57 31.82 -22.24 7.02
N ASN A 58 31.34 -21.13 7.60
CA ASN A 58 30.25 -20.37 7.02
C ASN A 58 30.80 -19.36 6.03
N ALA A 59 30.44 -19.57 4.77
CA ALA A 59 30.66 -18.66 3.66
C ALA A 59 29.96 -17.32 3.95
N VAL A 60 30.73 -16.25 3.70
CA VAL A 60 30.30 -14.86 3.65
C VAL A 60 29.18 -14.74 2.63
N GLN A 61 27.97 -14.45 3.08
CA GLN A 61 26.89 -14.03 2.21
C GLN A 61 27.03 -12.53 1.93
N ASP A 62 27.17 -12.20 0.64
CA ASP A 62 27.08 -10.87 0.07
C ASP A 62 25.87 -10.10 0.62
N VAL A 63 26.13 -9.14 1.50
CA VAL A 63 25.14 -8.13 1.88
C VAL A 63 25.13 -7.07 0.78
N LYS A 64 24.27 -7.26 -0.22
CA LYS A 64 23.90 -6.17 -1.15
C LYS A 64 23.23 -5.07 -0.33
N ALA A 65 23.95 -3.95 -0.15
CA ALA A 65 23.42 -2.76 0.49
C ALA A 65 22.15 -2.29 -0.25
N PRO A 66 21.05 -2.02 0.46
CA PRO A 66 19.86 -1.42 -0.13
C PRO A 66 20.16 0.01 -0.58
N ALA A 67 19.39 0.49 -1.56
CA ALA A 67 19.50 1.84 -2.09
C ALA A 67 19.48 2.89 -0.97
N PRO A 68 20.27 3.97 -1.09
CA PRO A 68 20.26 5.05 -0.11
C PRO A 68 18.87 5.67 -0.05
N LEU A 69 18.34 5.83 1.17
CA LEU A 69 17.25 6.76 1.43
C LEU A 69 17.66 8.11 0.81
N LYS A 70 16.74 8.76 0.08
CA LYS A 70 16.99 10.14 -0.36
C LYS A 70 17.34 10.94 0.89
N SER A 71 18.32 11.84 0.81
CA SER A 71 18.94 12.53 1.96
C SER A 71 17.98 13.33 2.86
N THR A 72 16.69 13.42 2.51
CA THR A 72 15.63 14.09 3.27
C THR A 72 14.65 13.09 3.92
N GLU A 73 14.75 11.80 3.62
CA GLU A 73 13.84 10.78 4.13
C GLU A 73 14.47 9.99 5.29
N PHE A 74 13.99 10.22 6.51
CA PHE A 74 14.36 9.50 7.72
C PHE A 74 13.83 8.07 7.79
N PHE A 75 12.72 7.77 7.10
CA PHE A 75 12.02 6.49 7.16
C PHE A 75 11.65 5.95 5.78
N SER A 76 11.63 4.62 5.67
CA SER A 76 10.91 3.91 4.63
C SER A 76 10.30 2.61 5.19
N GLN A 77 9.23 2.15 4.55
CA GLN A 77 8.68 0.82 4.79
C GLN A 77 9.48 -0.21 3.98
N SER A 78 9.64 -1.42 4.52
CA SER A 78 10.36 -2.48 3.79
C SER A 78 9.57 -2.92 2.56
N GLU A 79 10.22 -2.96 1.39
CA GLU A 79 9.64 -3.47 0.15
C GLU A 79 9.17 -4.93 0.26
N LYS A 80 9.72 -5.69 1.22
CA LYS A 80 9.49 -7.13 1.35
C LYS A 80 8.53 -7.51 2.47
N LYS A 81 8.33 -6.62 3.46
CA LYS A 81 7.58 -6.90 4.68
C LYS A 81 6.80 -5.65 5.12
N LYS A 82 5.49 -5.70 4.96
CA LYS A 82 4.59 -4.55 5.16
C LYS A 82 4.62 -3.97 6.57
N ASP A 83 4.99 -4.72 7.61
CA ASP A 83 5.01 -4.21 8.98
C ASP A 83 6.39 -3.75 9.47
N CYS A 84 7.40 -3.82 8.58
CA CYS A 84 8.78 -3.51 8.90
C CYS A 84 9.17 -2.10 8.46
N LEU A 85 9.90 -1.41 9.34
CA LEU A 85 10.39 -0.06 9.15
C LEU A 85 11.92 -0.05 9.00
N ASN A 86 12.40 0.89 8.21
CA ASN A 86 13.81 1.27 8.10
C ASN A 86 13.95 2.70 8.59
N ALA A 87 15.05 3.00 9.27
CA ALA A 87 15.40 4.36 9.63
C ALA A 87 16.90 4.60 9.59
N SER A 88 17.30 5.80 9.16
CA SER A 88 18.65 6.31 9.30
C SER A 88 18.57 7.80 9.65
N ILE A 89 18.68 8.11 10.92
CA ILE A 89 18.44 9.45 11.49
C ILE A 89 19.69 9.88 12.26
N GLU A 90 20.37 10.89 11.72
CA GLU A 90 21.59 11.49 12.30
C GLU A 90 21.27 12.73 13.14
N GLY A 91 20.21 12.65 13.97
CA GLY A 91 19.75 13.74 14.81
C GLY A 91 18.77 14.67 14.11
N ALA A 92 17.47 14.47 14.37
CA ALA A 92 16.40 15.33 13.86
C ALA A 92 15.40 15.69 14.96
N PRO A 93 14.70 16.85 14.87
CA PRO A 93 13.64 17.19 15.81
C PRO A 93 12.54 16.13 15.83
N LEU A 94 12.11 15.71 17.02
CA LEU A 94 11.08 14.68 17.22
C LEU A 94 9.83 14.94 16.37
N LYS A 95 9.35 16.19 16.34
CA LYS A 95 8.18 16.58 15.56
C LYS A 95 8.33 16.30 14.06
N THR A 96 9.52 16.51 13.51
CA THR A 96 9.82 16.25 12.10
C THR A 96 9.86 14.74 11.82
N VAL A 97 10.49 13.98 12.71
CA VAL A 97 10.54 12.52 12.66
C VAL A 97 9.13 11.93 12.71
N LEU A 98 8.29 12.39 13.64
CA LEU A 98 6.90 11.94 13.78
C LEU A 98 6.03 12.30 12.57
N ARG A 99 6.26 13.47 11.95
CA ARG A 99 5.58 13.85 10.69
C ARG A 99 5.89 12.87 9.57
N GLN A 100 7.16 12.53 9.39
CA GLN A 100 7.54 11.60 8.35
C GLN A 100 7.02 10.18 8.66
N LEU A 101 7.09 9.76 9.91
CA LEU A 101 6.52 8.48 10.34
C LEU A 101 5.02 8.41 9.99
N ALA A 102 4.24 9.44 10.33
CA ALA A 102 2.82 9.53 9.98
C ALA A 102 2.58 9.46 8.47
N THR A 103 3.49 10.02 7.67
CA THR A 103 3.39 10.03 6.20
C THR A 103 3.64 8.63 5.63
N VAL A 104 4.68 7.94 6.10
CA VAL A 104 5.09 6.61 5.61
C VAL A 104 4.12 5.53 6.08
N THR A 105 3.60 5.62 7.30
CA THR A 105 2.76 4.56 7.88
C THR A 105 1.26 4.81 7.75
N GLY A 106 0.86 6.04 7.42
CA GLY A 106 -0.55 6.46 7.44
C GLY A 106 -1.16 6.53 8.86
N TRP A 107 -0.35 6.39 9.92
CA TRP A 107 -0.85 6.39 11.29
C TRP A 107 -1.31 7.79 11.73
N LYS A 108 -2.34 7.83 12.58
CA LYS A 108 -2.69 9.06 13.30
C LYS A 108 -1.73 9.25 14.46
N VAL A 109 -0.82 10.21 14.35
CA VAL A 109 0.20 10.46 15.37
C VAL A 109 -0.17 11.63 16.25
N PHE A 110 -0.11 11.47 17.57
CA PHE A 110 -0.26 12.52 18.56
C PHE A 110 0.97 12.58 19.46
N MET A 111 1.37 13.78 19.87
CA MET A 111 2.46 14.01 20.81
C MET A 111 2.03 14.89 21.98
N GLU A 112 2.73 14.75 23.11
CA GLU A 112 2.62 15.69 24.22
C GLU A 112 3.17 17.08 23.79
N PRO A 113 2.40 18.17 23.95
CA PRO A 113 2.86 19.50 23.58
C PRO A 113 4.13 19.90 24.33
N GLY A 114 5.05 20.57 23.64
CA GLY A 114 6.28 21.09 24.24
C GLY A 114 7.46 20.09 24.31
N LEU A 115 7.32 18.88 23.79
CA LEU A 115 8.46 17.96 23.64
C LEU A 115 9.41 18.45 22.53
N THR A 116 10.61 18.92 22.90
CA THR A 116 11.62 19.48 21.97
C THR A 116 12.83 18.55 21.76
N ARG A 117 12.66 17.24 21.86
CA ARG A 117 13.78 16.29 21.79
C ARG A 117 14.32 16.12 20.38
N THR A 118 15.62 15.82 20.32
CA THR A 118 16.29 15.34 19.10
C THR A 118 16.32 13.82 19.13
N VAL A 119 15.99 13.20 18.00
CA VAL A 119 15.96 11.75 17.81
C VAL A 119 17.09 11.34 16.88
N SER A 120 17.82 10.30 17.27
CA SER A 120 18.82 9.61 16.45
C SER A 120 18.56 8.12 16.52
N ALA A 121 18.46 7.47 15.37
CA ALA A 121 18.16 6.05 15.29
C ALA A 121 18.66 5.49 13.96
N LYS A 122 19.14 4.24 13.98
CA LYS A 122 19.50 3.52 12.76
C LYS A 122 19.10 2.06 12.90
N PHE A 123 18.22 1.61 12.02
CA PHE A 123 17.75 0.23 12.00
C PHE A 123 17.18 -0.11 10.62
N LYS A 124 17.05 -1.41 10.34
CA LYS A 124 16.56 -1.91 9.07
C LYS A 124 15.67 -3.13 9.28
N ASP A 125 14.58 -3.19 8.51
CA ASP A 125 13.63 -4.30 8.42
C ASP A 125 13.06 -4.73 9.79
N LEU A 126 12.88 -3.78 10.71
CA LEU A 126 12.37 -4.07 12.04
C LEU A 126 10.86 -3.86 12.12
N PRO A 127 10.10 -4.80 12.71
CA PRO A 127 8.68 -4.60 12.92
C PRO A 127 8.43 -3.41 13.85
N SER A 128 7.23 -2.83 13.77
CA SER A 128 6.85 -1.65 14.56
C SER A 128 7.12 -1.80 16.06
N HIS A 129 6.86 -2.97 16.64
CA HIS A 129 7.07 -3.21 18.08
C HIS A 129 8.56 -3.23 18.49
N GLU A 130 9.49 -3.53 17.57
CA GLU A 130 10.93 -3.51 17.82
C GLU A 130 11.58 -2.16 17.45
N SER A 131 11.04 -1.47 16.45
CA SER A 131 11.59 -0.21 15.94
C SER A 131 11.19 1.02 16.77
N LEU A 132 9.96 1.09 17.28
CA LEU A 132 9.50 2.24 18.07
C LEU A 132 10.30 2.47 19.37
N PRO A 133 10.69 1.42 20.15
CA PRO A 133 11.60 1.61 21.28
C PRO A 133 12.94 2.25 20.89
N LEU A 134 13.51 1.84 19.75
CA LEU A 134 14.78 2.38 19.26
C LEU A 134 14.65 3.85 18.82
N LEU A 135 13.46 4.23 18.35
CA LEU A 135 13.18 5.59 17.90
C LEU A 135 12.94 6.56 19.07
N PHE A 136 12.19 6.12 20.07
CA PHE A 136 11.72 6.99 21.16
C PHE A 136 12.60 6.95 22.40
N GLY A 137 13.40 5.89 22.57
CA GLY A 137 14.31 5.74 23.68
C GLY A 137 13.60 5.81 25.03
N SER A 138 13.72 6.94 25.72
CA SER A 138 13.13 7.17 27.05
C SER A 138 11.73 7.79 27.01
N LEU A 139 11.20 8.12 25.83
CA LEU A 139 9.81 8.57 25.70
C LEU A 139 8.86 7.38 25.76
N ASN A 140 7.72 7.59 26.42
CA ASN A 140 6.66 6.62 26.43
C ASN A 140 5.83 6.73 25.16
N TYR A 141 5.27 5.61 24.71
CA TYR A 141 4.41 5.58 23.56
C TYR A 141 3.34 4.49 23.68
N ALA A 142 2.24 4.69 22.96
CA ALA A 142 1.19 3.68 22.81
C ALA A 142 0.76 3.62 21.34
N LEU A 143 0.76 2.42 20.77
CA LEU A 143 0.23 2.15 19.44
C LEU A 143 -1.10 1.43 19.59
N VAL A 144 -2.19 2.11 19.22
CA VAL A 144 -3.57 1.66 19.45
C VAL A 144 -4.25 1.47 18.10
N SER A 145 -4.85 0.30 17.88
CA SER A 145 -5.76 0.09 16.74
C SER A 145 -7.17 0.50 17.15
N ASP A 146 -7.81 1.37 16.38
CA ASP A 146 -9.23 1.72 16.61
C ASP A 146 -10.18 0.92 15.70
N GLY A 147 -9.67 -0.09 14.99
CA GLY A 147 -10.41 -1.02 14.11
C GLY A 147 -11.06 -0.39 12.86
N THR A 148 -11.25 0.92 12.87
CA THR A 148 -12.12 1.68 11.95
C THR A 148 -11.33 2.71 11.15
N HIS A 149 -10.29 3.29 11.74
CA HIS A 149 -9.48 4.38 11.17
C HIS A 149 -7.97 4.09 11.19
N GLY A 150 -7.59 2.81 11.30
CA GLY A 150 -6.20 2.37 11.30
C GLY A 150 -5.53 2.49 12.67
N GLN A 151 -4.21 2.66 12.65
CA GLN A 151 -3.40 2.74 13.87
C GLN A 151 -3.24 4.19 14.33
N ARG A 152 -3.24 4.38 15.64
CA ARG A 152 -2.99 5.64 16.32
C ARG A 152 -1.77 5.51 17.21
N LEU A 153 -0.78 6.36 17.00
CA LEU A 153 0.43 6.43 17.81
C LEU A 153 0.33 7.63 18.74
N LEU A 154 0.49 7.40 20.04
CA LEU A 154 0.55 8.43 21.07
C LEU A 154 1.98 8.46 21.62
N VAL A 155 2.59 9.64 21.69
CA VAL A 155 3.96 9.83 22.21
C VAL A 155 3.95 10.85 23.34
N PHE A 156 4.45 10.47 24.50
CA PHE A 156 4.31 11.26 25.73
C PHE A 156 5.48 11.01 26.69
N GLN A 157 5.65 11.90 27.67
CA GLN A 157 6.68 11.76 28.69
C GLN A 157 6.20 10.97 29.89
N LYS A 158 5.00 11.26 30.42
CA LYS A 158 4.50 10.64 31.67
C LYS A 158 3.15 9.98 31.53
N ASP A 159 2.16 10.70 31.03
CA ASP A 159 0.78 10.24 30.95
C ASP A 159 0.30 10.20 29.50
N GLN A 160 -0.32 9.10 29.11
CA GLN A 160 -0.83 8.90 27.75
C GLN A 160 -1.84 9.98 27.35
N LYS A 161 -2.63 10.49 28.31
CA LYS A 161 -3.65 11.51 28.04
C LYS A 161 -3.06 12.86 27.61
N ASP A 162 -1.78 13.09 27.87
CA ASP A 162 -1.12 14.36 27.56
C ASP A 162 -0.72 14.43 26.06
N ALA A 163 -0.72 13.29 25.36
CA ALA A 163 -0.51 13.20 23.91
C ALA A 163 -1.72 13.76 23.12
N THR A 164 -1.82 15.09 23.09
CA THR A 164 -2.97 15.84 22.57
C THR A 164 -2.67 16.59 21.29
N GLU A 165 -1.40 16.87 20.99
CA GLU A 165 -1.02 17.58 19.77
C GLU A 165 -1.02 16.62 18.58
N PHE A 166 -1.95 16.81 17.65
CA PHE A 166 -1.97 16.05 16.40
C PHE A 166 -0.79 16.44 15.50
N ILE A 167 0.02 15.44 15.12
CA ILE A 167 1.12 15.61 14.19
C ILE A 167 0.61 15.44 12.77
N ARG A 168 0.61 16.56 12.05
CA ARG A 168 0.26 16.57 10.63
C ARG A 168 1.38 15.88 9.83
N PRO A 169 1.06 14.83 9.06
CA PRO A 169 1.96 14.29 8.03
C PRO A 169 2.21 15.32 6.92
N ASP A 170 3.14 15.01 6.03
CA ASP A 170 3.44 15.89 4.90
C ASP A 170 2.27 15.92 3.91
N LEU A 171 1.71 17.10 3.72
CA LEU A 171 0.47 17.32 2.94
C LEU A 171 0.72 17.21 1.43
N SER A 172 1.97 17.27 0.98
CA SER A 172 2.30 17.14 -0.44
C SER A 172 2.14 15.70 -0.94
N GLN A 173 2.10 14.73 -0.04
CA GLN A 173 1.94 13.33 -0.37
C GLN A 173 0.48 12.88 -0.19
N PRO A 174 -0.03 12.01 -1.08
CA PRO A 174 -1.34 11.41 -0.90
C PRO A 174 -1.34 10.50 0.33
N ILE A 175 -2.50 10.33 0.95
CA ILE A 175 -2.70 9.35 2.02
C ILE A 175 -2.61 7.96 1.38
N PRO A 176 -1.62 7.14 1.75
CA PRO A 176 -1.24 5.97 0.97
C PRO A 176 -2.33 4.90 0.89
N ASN A 177 -3.09 4.70 1.98
CA ASN A 177 -4.12 3.68 2.10
C ASN A 177 -5.55 4.22 1.90
N GLU A 178 -5.71 5.35 1.22
CA GLU A 178 -7.03 5.96 1.01
C GLU A 178 -7.26 6.40 -0.44
N LEU A 179 -8.49 6.23 -0.90
CA LEU A 179 -8.93 6.65 -2.22
C LEU A 179 -10.28 7.36 -2.13
N VAL A 180 -10.42 8.48 -2.82
CA VAL A 180 -11.71 9.14 -3.02
C VAL A 180 -12.26 8.70 -4.38
N VAL A 181 -13.47 8.16 -4.37
CA VAL A 181 -14.19 7.75 -5.58
C VAL A 181 -15.42 8.62 -5.73
N VAL A 182 -15.57 9.23 -6.89
CA VAL A 182 -16.77 10.00 -7.24
C VAL A 182 -17.63 9.14 -8.15
N LEU A 183 -18.91 9.02 -7.81
CA LEU A 183 -19.90 8.25 -8.57
C LEU A 183 -20.57 9.13 -9.63
N LYS A 184 -20.97 8.49 -10.72
CA LYS A 184 -21.85 9.12 -11.70
C LYS A 184 -23.22 9.37 -11.08
N LYS A 185 -23.87 10.43 -11.54
CA LYS A 185 -25.25 10.73 -11.14
C LYS A 185 -26.17 9.57 -11.57
N GLY A 186 -26.90 9.01 -10.61
CA GLY A 186 -27.76 7.85 -10.87
C GLY A 186 -27.03 6.50 -10.90
N SER A 187 -25.77 6.46 -10.41
CA SER A 187 -25.08 5.21 -10.08
C SER A 187 -26.01 4.25 -9.34
N LYS A 188 -25.96 2.98 -9.72
CA LYS A 188 -26.78 1.93 -9.11
C LYS A 188 -26.08 1.28 -7.91
N LEU A 189 -24.77 1.50 -7.80
CA LEU A 189 -23.97 0.92 -6.74
C LEU A 189 -23.97 1.82 -5.50
N THR A 190 -24.24 1.19 -4.35
CA THR A 190 -24.12 1.82 -3.03
C THR A 190 -22.66 1.85 -2.57
N PRO A 191 -22.29 2.75 -1.62
CA PRO A 191 -20.94 2.78 -1.06
C PRO A 191 -20.46 1.43 -0.53
N GLN A 192 -21.35 0.66 0.09
CA GLN A 192 -21.04 -0.65 0.68
C GLN A 192 -20.77 -1.72 -0.39
N GLU A 193 -21.55 -1.73 -1.48
CA GLU A 193 -21.31 -2.66 -2.60
C GLU A 193 -19.97 -2.38 -3.26
N ILE A 194 -19.62 -1.10 -3.47
CA ILE A 194 -18.32 -0.71 -4.03
C ILE A 194 -17.20 -1.14 -3.08
N ALA A 195 -17.32 -0.86 -1.77
CA ALA A 195 -16.36 -1.29 -0.76
C ALA A 195 -16.09 -2.80 -0.82
N GLN A 196 -17.15 -3.61 -0.93
CA GLN A 196 -17.03 -5.07 -1.05
C GLN A 196 -16.32 -5.48 -2.35
N LEU A 197 -16.64 -4.84 -3.47
CA LEU A 197 -16.02 -5.13 -4.77
C LEU A 197 -14.53 -4.82 -4.78
N ILE A 198 -14.11 -3.72 -4.15
CA ILE A 198 -12.72 -3.25 -4.19
C ILE A 198 -11.88 -3.69 -2.99
N GLY A 199 -12.48 -4.39 -2.02
CA GLY A 199 -11.79 -4.83 -0.80
C GLY A 199 -11.42 -3.69 0.15
N GLY A 200 -12.20 -2.61 0.18
CA GLY A 200 -12.00 -1.45 1.04
C GLY A 200 -13.10 -1.28 2.10
N LYS A 201 -12.91 -0.34 3.03
CA LYS A 201 -13.92 0.09 4.00
C LYS A 201 -14.42 1.49 3.66
N VAL A 202 -15.71 1.76 3.84
CA VAL A 202 -16.26 3.12 3.70
C VAL A 202 -15.78 3.97 4.88
N GLY A 203 -14.94 4.97 4.61
CA GLY A 203 -14.41 5.89 5.60
C GLY A 203 -15.28 7.13 5.79
N ALA A 204 -15.76 7.72 4.69
CA ALA A 204 -16.68 8.84 4.72
C ALA A 204 -17.48 8.91 3.41
N VAL A 205 -18.65 9.54 3.47
CA VAL A 205 -19.52 9.80 2.31
C VAL A 205 -19.89 11.28 2.33
N SER A 206 -19.84 11.94 1.17
CA SER A 206 -20.31 13.31 1.01
C SER A 206 -21.81 13.42 1.23
N LYS A 207 -22.30 14.64 1.50
CA LYS A 207 -23.73 14.88 1.78
C LYS A 207 -24.66 14.48 0.63
N ASP A 208 -24.18 14.58 -0.60
CA ASP A 208 -24.91 14.20 -1.82
C ASP A 208 -24.74 12.70 -2.18
N GLY A 209 -23.96 11.95 -1.41
CA GLY A 209 -23.75 10.52 -1.62
C GLY A 209 -22.82 10.16 -2.79
N MET A 210 -22.28 11.15 -3.51
CA MET A 210 -21.55 10.91 -4.76
C MET A 210 -20.05 10.72 -4.54
N ALA A 211 -19.45 11.41 -3.57
CA ALA A 211 -18.03 11.25 -3.25
C ALA A 211 -17.87 10.38 -2.00
N ILE A 212 -17.13 9.28 -2.16
CA ILE A 212 -16.91 8.28 -1.12
C ILE A 212 -15.42 8.16 -0.89
N ARG A 213 -15.01 8.34 0.36
CA ARG A 213 -13.66 8.04 0.82
C ARG A 213 -13.62 6.58 1.25
N PHE A 214 -12.77 5.79 0.60
CA PHE A 214 -12.46 4.42 0.98
C PHE A 214 -11.13 4.33 1.72
N ILE A 215 -11.08 3.46 2.72
CA ILE A 215 -9.89 3.14 3.51
C ILE A 215 -9.51 1.69 3.19
N PHE A 216 -8.24 1.47 2.90
CA PHE A 216 -7.66 0.17 2.60
C PHE A 216 -6.70 -0.24 3.70
N GLU A 217 -6.37 -1.53 3.72
CA GLU A 217 -5.37 -2.07 4.62
C GLU A 217 -3.97 -1.54 4.26
N ASP A 218 -3.66 -1.45 2.97
CA ASP A 218 -2.36 -1.03 2.44
C ASP A 218 -2.46 -0.38 1.04
N GLU A 219 -1.32 0.10 0.54
CA GLU A 219 -1.20 0.72 -0.81
C GLU A 219 -1.48 -0.27 -1.94
N GLU A 220 -1.16 -1.55 -1.76
CA GLU A 220 -1.46 -2.58 -2.77
C GLU A 220 -2.98 -2.78 -2.91
N GLY A 221 -3.73 -2.65 -1.81
CA GLY A 221 -5.19 -2.61 -1.81
C GLY A 221 -5.70 -1.45 -2.66
N VAL A 222 -5.10 -0.27 -2.55
CA VAL A 222 -5.42 0.89 -3.40
C VAL A 222 -5.10 0.60 -4.87
N ALA A 223 -3.96 0.00 -5.17
CA ALA A 223 -3.58 -0.35 -6.54
C ALA A 223 -4.59 -1.33 -7.19
N ARG A 224 -4.95 -2.41 -6.49
CA ARG A 224 -5.97 -3.37 -6.94
C ARG A 224 -7.34 -2.71 -7.11
N ALA A 225 -7.73 -1.85 -6.17
CA ALA A 225 -8.99 -1.12 -6.24
C ALA A 225 -9.08 -0.24 -7.49
N LYS A 226 -7.99 0.47 -7.85
CA LYS A 226 -7.93 1.30 -9.06
C LYS A 226 -8.17 0.50 -10.33
N GLU A 227 -7.66 -0.72 -10.43
CA GLU A 227 -7.90 -1.60 -11.58
C GLU A 227 -9.38 -2.02 -11.71
N ILE A 228 -10.05 -2.30 -10.59
CA ILE A 228 -11.47 -2.68 -10.56
C ILE A 228 -12.34 -1.46 -10.89
N LEU A 229 -12.06 -0.33 -10.25
CA LEU A 229 -12.80 0.93 -10.44
C LEU A 229 -12.65 1.47 -11.86
N ALA A 230 -11.51 1.26 -12.52
CA ALA A 230 -11.32 1.61 -13.93
C ALA A 230 -12.37 0.95 -14.84
N LYS A 231 -12.78 -0.28 -14.54
CA LYS A 231 -13.86 -0.98 -15.28
C LYS A 231 -15.23 -0.38 -15.00
N LEU A 232 -15.44 0.12 -13.78
CA LEU A 232 -16.68 0.78 -13.38
C LEU A 232 -16.78 2.22 -13.91
N MET A 233 -15.71 2.80 -14.49
CA MET A 233 -15.76 4.13 -15.11
C MET A 233 -16.70 4.18 -16.32
N GLU A 234 -16.98 3.05 -16.95
CA GLU A 234 -17.94 2.97 -18.04
C GLU A 234 -19.38 3.14 -17.53
N SER A 235 -19.69 2.66 -16.32
CA SER A 235 -21.06 2.56 -15.80
C SER A 235 -21.38 3.48 -14.62
N ASP A 236 -20.66 3.37 -13.50
CA ASP A 236 -21.08 3.87 -12.18
C ASP A 236 -20.07 4.84 -11.55
N VAL A 237 -18.78 4.76 -11.91
CA VAL A 237 -17.72 5.61 -11.39
C VAL A 237 -17.47 6.78 -12.35
N ASP A 238 -17.42 8.00 -11.82
CA ASP A 238 -17.08 9.20 -12.58
C ASP A 238 -15.57 9.47 -12.53
N SER A 239 -14.98 9.48 -11.33
CA SER A 239 -13.54 9.70 -11.17
C SER A 239 -12.97 9.02 -9.93
N MET A 240 -11.65 8.80 -9.96
CA MET A 240 -10.84 8.34 -8.84
C MET A 240 -9.80 9.39 -8.50
N GLN A 241 -9.69 9.75 -7.23
CA GLN A 241 -8.80 10.81 -6.74
C GLN A 241 -8.03 10.32 -5.52
N ASN A 242 -6.76 10.67 -5.42
CA ASN A 242 -6.01 10.43 -4.19
C ASN A 242 -6.53 11.36 -3.08
N ASN A 243 -6.55 10.88 -1.84
CA ASN A 243 -6.89 11.72 -0.69
C ASN A 243 -5.64 12.44 -0.17
N TYR A 244 -5.79 13.68 0.30
CA TYR A 244 -4.71 14.48 0.87
C TYR A 244 -5.18 15.07 2.20
N TYR A 245 -4.23 15.36 3.09
CA TYR A 245 -4.55 16.10 4.31
C TYR A 245 -4.84 17.57 3.97
N MET A 246 -6.06 18.04 4.25
CA MET A 246 -6.43 19.45 4.10
C MET A 246 -6.31 20.18 5.43
N VAL A 247 -5.78 21.41 5.41
CA VAL A 247 -5.77 22.32 6.56
C VAL A 247 -6.82 23.40 6.30
N SER A 248 -7.73 23.60 7.26
CA SER A 248 -8.54 24.83 7.25
C SER A 248 -7.60 26.01 7.50
N PRO A 249 -7.57 27.01 6.60
CA PRO A 249 -6.72 28.19 6.78
C PRO A 249 -7.04 28.95 8.07
#